data_AF-A0A3B9PB66-F1
#
_entry.id   AF-A0A3B9PB66-F1
#
_cell.length_a   1.000
_cell.length_b   1.000
_cell.length_c   1.000
_cell.angle_alpha   90.00
_cell.angle_beta   90.00
_cell.angle_gamma   90.00
#
_symmetry.space_group_name_H-M   'P 1'
#
loop_
_entity.id
_entity.type
_entity.pdbx_description
1 polymer ?
#
loop_
_entity_poly.entity_id
_entity_poly.type
_entity_poly.pdbx_seq_one_letter_code
_entity_poly.pdbx_strand_id
1 'polypeptide(L)'
;MTNQSPSPNKKRNTILIALAAILLALALTYFLWFRPMVKTPLSATLSLPTRMPTVENAEKSQSELVEPPSNLPQQPVFIRPTKDPLAKPICGDDLVWTVLLVGIDYRGEGYAYGLADIIRLVQI
;
A
#
# COMPACT_ATOMS: atom_id res chain seq x y z
N MET A 1 -52.23 27.13 42.92
CA MET A 1 -51.19 26.69 41.97
C MET A 1 -49.84 26.77 42.69
N THR A 2 -49.39 25.68 43.30
CA THR A 2 -48.13 25.66 44.06
C THR A 2 -47.01 25.10 43.18
N ASN A 3 -46.14 26.00 42.70
CA ASN A 3 -44.90 25.63 42.03
C ASN A 3 -43.92 25.04 43.07
N GLN A 4 -43.81 23.72 43.13
CA GLN A 4 -42.74 23.06 43.87
C GLN A 4 -41.41 23.26 43.13
N SER A 5 -40.54 24.12 43.68
CA SER A 5 -39.17 24.25 43.20
C SER A 5 -38.37 23.00 43.58
N PRO A 6 -37.71 22.30 42.64
CA PRO A 6 -37.02 21.05 42.95
C PRO A 6 -35.80 21.29 43.84
N SER A 7 -35.69 20.51 44.92
CA SER A 7 -34.54 20.48 45.84
C SER A 7 -33.19 20.37 45.09
N PRO A 8 -32.17 21.15 45.49
CA PRO A 8 -30.88 21.25 44.78
C PRO A 8 -30.16 19.89 44.67
N ASN A 9 -30.34 19.01 45.66
CA ASN A 9 -29.75 17.67 45.64
C ASN A 9 -30.37 16.77 44.57
N LYS A 10 -31.68 16.93 44.31
CA LYS A 10 -32.39 16.14 43.29
C LYS A 10 -31.89 16.50 41.88
N LYS A 11 -31.68 17.80 41.61
CA LYS A 11 -31.12 18.31 40.34
C LYS A 11 -29.67 17.86 40.10
N ARG A 12 -28.84 17.86 41.16
CA ARG A 12 -27.45 17.39 41.06
C ARG A 12 -27.37 15.91 40.71
N ASN A 13 -28.22 15.07 41.30
CA ASN A 13 -28.25 13.64 41.01
C ASN A 13 -28.73 13.35 39.57
N THR A 14 -29.73 14.06 39.06
CA THR A 14 -30.14 13.90 37.66
C THR A 14 -29.04 14.31 36.68
N ILE A 15 -28.28 15.39 36.97
CA ILE A 15 -27.15 15.81 36.12
C ILE A 15 -26.05 14.75 36.13
N LEU A 16 -25.73 14.16 37.28
CA LEU A 16 -24.73 13.10 37.38
C LEU A 16 -25.13 11.83 36.61
N ILE A 17 -26.41 11.44 36.70
CA ILE A 17 -26.94 10.29 35.95
C ILE A 17 -26.90 10.56 34.44
N ALA A 18 -27.27 11.78 34.01
CA ALA A 18 -27.21 12.15 32.60
C ALA A 18 -25.77 12.13 32.06
N LEU A 19 -24.79 12.66 32.81
CA LEU A 19 -23.38 12.60 32.46
C LEU A 19 -22.85 11.17 32.36
N ALA A 20 -23.21 10.31 33.31
CA ALA A 20 -22.82 8.91 33.31
C ALA A 20 -23.41 8.16 32.09
N ALA A 21 -24.68 8.44 31.74
CA ALA A 21 -25.33 7.86 30.57
C ALA A 21 -24.65 8.30 29.25
N ILE A 22 -24.26 9.58 29.14
CA ILE A 22 -23.54 10.09 27.95
C ILE A 22 -22.16 9.43 27.83
N LEU A 23 -21.41 9.34 28.93
CA LEU A 23 -20.10 8.67 28.96
C LEU A 23 -20.21 7.20 28.55
N LEU A 24 -21.23 6.50 29.04
CA LEU A 24 -21.49 5.11 28.68
C LEU A 24 -21.82 4.97 27.19
N ALA A 25 -22.66 5.85 26.63
CA ALA A 25 -23.00 5.85 25.22
C ALA A 25 -21.78 6.07 24.31
N LEU A 26 -20.90 7.01 24.68
CA LEU A 26 -19.64 7.27 23.97
C LEU A 26 -18.67 6.09 24.05
N ALA A 27 -18.57 5.43 25.21
CA ALA A 27 -17.74 4.24 25.35
C ALA A 27 -18.24 3.08 24.47
N LEU A 28 -19.56 2.88 24.42
CA LEU A 28 -20.19 1.85 23.59
C LEU A 28 -19.98 2.11 22.09
N THR A 29 -20.17 3.36 21.63
CA THR A 29 -19.95 3.70 20.20
C THR A 29 -18.49 3.54 19.79
N TYR A 30 -17.55 3.92 20.67
CA TYR A 30 -16.12 3.74 20.43
C TYR A 30 -15.73 2.26 20.34
N PHE A 31 -16.19 1.42 21.28
CA PHE A 31 -15.81 0.01 21.31
C PHE A 31 -16.50 -0.83 20.23
N LEU A 32 -17.77 -0.57 19.96
CA LEU A 32 -18.56 -1.37 19.00
C LEU A 32 -18.33 -0.93 17.56
N TRP A 33 -18.02 0.34 17.29
CA TRP A 33 -17.96 0.87 15.93
C TRP A 33 -16.58 1.38 15.53
N PHE A 34 -15.99 2.25 16.35
CA PHE A 34 -14.73 2.91 15.98
C PHE A 34 -13.54 1.94 16.02
N ARG A 35 -13.46 1.12 17.06
CA ARG A 35 -12.41 0.11 17.22
C ARG A 35 -12.32 -0.91 16.08
N PRO A 36 -13.41 -1.56 15.64
CA PRO A 36 -13.33 -2.49 14.52
C PRO A 36 -12.96 -1.78 13.22
N MET A 37 -13.51 -0.59 12.96
CA MET A 37 -13.24 0.17 11.73
C MET A 37 -11.76 0.55 11.56
N VAL A 38 -11.05 0.84 12.65
CA VAL A 38 -9.61 1.18 12.60
C VAL A 38 -8.72 -0.06 12.46
N LYS A 39 -9.21 -1.23 12.89
CA LYS A 39 -8.43 -2.49 12.88
C LYS A 39 -8.70 -3.36 11.65
N THR A 40 -9.77 -3.10 10.91
CA THR A 40 -10.02 -3.81 9.65
C THR A 40 -9.04 -3.32 8.59
N PRO A 41 -8.24 -4.21 7.99
CA PRO A 41 -7.43 -3.83 6.84
C PRO A 41 -8.35 -3.36 5.70
N LEU A 42 -7.94 -2.33 4.96
CA LEU A 42 -8.75 -1.74 3.88
C LEU A 42 -9.06 -2.72 2.74
N SER A 43 -8.34 -3.84 2.66
CA SER A 43 -8.55 -4.87 1.65
C SER A 43 -8.10 -6.25 2.14
N ALA A 44 -8.52 -7.29 1.42
CA ALA A 44 -7.95 -8.63 1.57
C ALA A 44 -6.42 -8.58 1.36
N THR A 45 -5.70 -9.47 2.03
CA THR A 45 -4.27 -9.67 1.77
C THR A 45 -4.09 -9.99 0.30
N LEU A 46 -3.25 -9.21 -0.37
CA LEU A 46 -3.02 -9.29 -1.79
C LEU A 46 -2.23 -10.57 -2.12
N SER A 47 -2.95 -11.70 -2.24
CA SER A 47 -2.40 -13.00 -2.60
C SER A 47 -2.22 -13.11 -4.12
N LEU A 48 -1.36 -12.26 -4.67
CA LEU A 48 -0.91 -12.47 -6.04
C LEU A 48 0.13 -13.59 -6.02
N PRO A 49 0.19 -14.43 -7.07
CA PRO A 49 1.33 -15.30 -7.29
C PRO A 49 2.56 -14.41 -7.50
N THR A 50 3.29 -14.13 -6.41
CA THR A 50 4.60 -13.50 -6.49
C THR A 50 5.50 -14.48 -7.22
N ARG A 51 5.83 -14.17 -8.47
CA ARG A 51 6.85 -14.88 -9.22
C ARG A 51 8.16 -14.71 -8.47
N MET A 52 8.49 -15.68 -7.62
CA MET A 52 9.82 -15.77 -7.03
C MET A 52 10.81 -15.90 -8.20
N PRO A 53 11.86 -15.06 -8.28
CA PRO A 53 12.92 -15.33 -9.22
C PRO A 53 13.56 -16.66 -8.79
N THR A 54 13.26 -17.73 -9.52
CA THR A 54 13.99 -18.98 -9.44
C THR A 54 15.42 -18.69 -9.89
N VAL A 55 16.33 -18.52 -8.93
CA VAL A 55 17.78 -18.35 -9.15
C VAL A 55 18.44 -19.71 -9.46
N GLU A 56 17.75 -20.58 -10.20
CA GLU A 56 18.32 -21.87 -10.62
C GLU A 56 18.74 -21.89 -12.10
N ASN A 57 18.58 -20.78 -12.84
CA ASN A 57 18.96 -20.73 -14.26
C ASN A 57 19.58 -19.40 -14.72
N ALA A 58 20.18 -18.61 -13.82
CA ALA A 58 20.91 -17.41 -14.23
C ALA A 58 22.24 -17.74 -14.97
N GLU A 59 22.73 -18.98 -14.89
CA GLU A 59 23.99 -19.40 -15.52
C GLU A 59 23.81 -20.32 -16.74
N LYS A 60 22.57 -20.69 -17.09
CA LYS A 60 22.28 -21.64 -18.19
C LYS A 60 21.33 -21.11 -19.24
N SER A 61 21.31 -19.81 -19.49
CA SER A 61 20.94 -19.30 -20.82
C SER A 61 22.18 -19.35 -21.71
N GLN A 62 22.59 -20.56 -22.07
CA GLN A 62 23.40 -20.76 -23.25
C GLN A 62 22.60 -20.19 -24.42
N SER A 63 23.14 -19.10 -24.98
CA SER A 63 23.00 -18.63 -26.36
C SER A 63 22.22 -19.58 -27.28
N GLU A 64 20.90 -19.58 -27.18
CA GLU A 64 20.08 -20.02 -28.30
C GLU A 64 20.18 -18.90 -29.33
N LEU A 65 20.73 -19.23 -30.50
CA LEU A 65 21.06 -18.29 -31.56
C LEU A 65 19.75 -17.77 -32.18
N VAL A 66 19.08 -16.85 -31.49
CA VAL A 66 17.89 -16.16 -32.00
C VAL A 66 18.38 -15.24 -33.11
N GLU A 67 18.12 -15.63 -34.35
CA GLU A 67 18.42 -14.81 -35.52
C GLU A 67 17.58 -13.52 -35.45
N PRO A 68 18.22 -12.34 -35.37
CA PRO A 68 17.48 -11.08 -35.29
C PRO A 68 16.78 -10.80 -36.62
N PRO A 69 15.65 -10.10 -36.61
CA PRO A 69 14.93 -9.80 -37.83
C PRO A 69 15.77 -8.86 -38.72
N SER A 70 15.81 -9.17 -40.02
CA SER A 70 16.69 -8.57 -41.06
C SER A 70 16.62 -7.04 -41.16
N ASN A 71 15.58 -6.43 -40.62
CA ASN A 71 15.33 -4.99 -40.62
C ASN A 71 16.06 -4.20 -39.52
N LEU A 72 16.95 -4.81 -38.72
CA LEU A 72 17.82 -4.09 -37.80
C LEU A 72 19.28 -4.05 -38.32
N PRO A 73 19.87 -2.86 -38.53
CA PRO A 73 21.25 -2.74 -38.99
C PRO A 73 22.28 -3.19 -37.94
N GLN A 74 21.90 -3.23 -36.66
CA GLN A 74 22.73 -3.70 -35.56
C GLN A 74 21.85 -4.29 -34.46
N GLN A 75 22.28 -5.41 -33.89
CA GLN A 75 21.59 -6.04 -32.78
C GLN A 75 21.78 -5.20 -31.50
N PRO A 76 20.70 -4.83 -30.78
CA PRO A 76 20.83 -4.10 -29.53
C PRO A 76 21.48 -5.00 -28.47
N VAL A 77 22.69 -4.66 -28.05
CA VAL A 77 23.36 -5.33 -26.94
C VAL A 77 22.91 -4.70 -25.64
N PHE A 78 22.15 -5.44 -24.84
CA PHE A 78 21.84 -5.04 -23.46
C PHE A 78 23.04 -5.34 -22.57
N ILE A 79 23.89 -4.33 -22.39
CA ILE A 79 24.96 -4.39 -21.37
C ILE A 79 24.27 -4.23 -20.01
N ARG A 80 24.27 -5.28 -19.19
CA ARG A 80 23.88 -5.14 -17.79
C ARG A 80 24.98 -4.36 -17.07
N PRO A 81 24.66 -3.30 -16.32
CA PRO A 81 25.66 -2.66 -15.46
C PRO A 81 26.12 -3.68 -14.42
N THR A 82 27.38 -4.10 -14.48
CA THR A 82 27.98 -4.91 -13.42
C THR A 82 28.50 -3.95 -12.36
N LYS A 83 27.78 -3.77 -11.25
CA LYS A 83 28.33 -3.11 -10.05
C LYS A 83 29.21 -4.10 -9.30
N ASP A 84 30.29 -3.58 -8.71
CA ASP A 84 31.15 -4.35 -7.82
C ASP A 84 30.33 -4.88 -6.63
N PRO A 85 30.34 -6.19 -6.34
CA PRO A 85 29.59 -6.78 -5.23
C PRO A 85 30.01 -6.23 -3.85
N LEU A 86 31.17 -5.57 -3.74
CA LEU A 86 31.65 -4.92 -2.51
C LEU A 86 31.28 -3.43 -2.39
N ALA A 87 30.61 -2.84 -3.39
CA ALA A 87 30.23 -1.44 -3.33
C ALA A 87 29.23 -1.17 -2.19
N LYS A 88 29.38 -0.06 -1.47
CA LYS A 88 28.39 0.36 -0.47
C LYS A 88 27.21 1.04 -1.18
N PRO A 89 25.95 0.69 -0.88
CA PRO A 89 24.80 1.41 -1.44
C PRO A 89 24.79 2.86 -0.95
N ILE A 90 24.41 3.78 -1.85
CA ILE A 90 24.28 5.22 -1.53
C ILE A 90 23.11 5.42 -0.56
N CYS A 91 22.03 4.66 -0.74
CA CYS A 91 20.84 4.65 0.09
C CYS A 91 20.17 3.26 0.05
N GLY A 92 19.47 2.88 1.13
CA GLY A 92 18.87 1.55 1.28
C GLY A 92 19.86 0.49 1.75
N ASP A 93 19.40 -0.75 1.82
CA ASP A 93 20.17 -1.88 2.37
C ASP A 93 20.91 -2.68 1.28
N ASP A 94 20.37 -2.67 0.05
CA ASP A 94 20.88 -3.47 -1.07
C ASP A 94 21.50 -2.58 -2.17
N LEU A 95 22.46 -3.13 -2.92
CA LEU A 95 23.02 -2.52 -4.14
C LEU A 95 22.06 -2.55 -5.34
N VAL A 96 20.89 -3.13 -5.15
CA VAL A 96 19.88 -3.37 -6.17
C VAL A 96 18.83 -2.27 -6.13
N TRP A 97 18.55 -1.69 -7.28
CA TRP A 97 17.48 -0.70 -7.41
C TRP A 97 16.29 -1.30 -8.12
N THR A 98 15.11 -1.26 -7.48
CA THR A 98 13.85 -1.72 -8.08
C THR A 98 12.99 -0.52 -8.45
N VAL A 99 12.67 -0.40 -9.74
CA VAL A 99 11.83 0.67 -10.29
C VAL A 99 10.52 0.07 -10.76
N LEU A 100 9.40 0.64 -10.29
CA LEU A 100 8.07 0.34 -10.80
C LEU A 100 7.75 1.31 -11.94
N LEU A 101 7.62 0.79 -13.16
CA LEU A 101 7.20 1.54 -14.33
C LEU A 101 5.71 1.31 -14.56
N VAL A 102 4.94 2.39 -14.64
CA VAL A 102 3.50 2.36 -14.88
C VAL A 102 3.20 3.21 -16.11
N GLY A 103 2.61 2.60 -17.13
CA GLY A 103 2.12 3.27 -18.33
C GLY A 103 0.61 3.46 -18.25
N ILE A 104 0.15 4.71 -18.42
CA ILE A 104 -1.27 5.07 -18.41
C ILE A 104 -1.62 5.80 -19.72
N ASP A 105 -2.73 5.45 -20.36
CA ASP A 105 -3.34 6.27 -21.43
C ASP A 105 -4.48 7.15 -20.88
N TYR A 106 -4.20 7.89 -19.81
CA TYR A 106 -5.10 8.90 -19.28
C TYR A 106 -4.52 10.29 -19.50
N ARG A 107 -5.31 11.21 -20.06
CA ARG A 107 -4.85 12.55 -20.49
C ARG A 107 -5.51 13.72 -19.74
N GLY A 108 -6.34 13.45 -18.72
CA GLY A 108 -6.96 14.48 -17.90
C GLY A 108 -6.09 14.89 -16.71
N GLU A 109 -6.50 15.94 -15.99
CA GLU A 109 -5.78 16.43 -14.80
C GLU A 109 -6.22 15.76 -13.49
N GLY A 110 -7.31 14.97 -13.52
CA GLY A 110 -7.92 14.34 -12.36
C GLY A 110 -7.59 12.86 -12.20
N TYR A 111 -6.36 12.43 -12.51
CA TYR A 111 -5.98 11.02 -12.35
C TYR A 111 -5.90 10.69 -10.86
N ALA A 112 -7.04 10.23 -10.34
CA ALA A 112 -7.24 9.64 -9.02
C ALA A 112 -6.26 8.49 -8.80
N TYR A 113 -6.66 7.34 -9.32
CA TYR A 113 -6.01 6.04 -9.27
C TYR A 113 -6.79 5.23 -10.32
N GLY A 114 -6.14 4.69 -11.34
CA GLY A 114 -6.84 4.07 -12.49
C GLY A 114 -6.18 2.78 -12.97
N LEU A 115 -6.83 2.11 -13.92
CA LEU A 115 -6.23 0.99 -14.66
C LEU A 115 -4.94 1.49 -15.34
N ALA A 116 -3.87 0.71 -15.26
CA ALA A 116 -2.66 0.95 -16.03
C ALA A 116 -2.61 -0.05 -17.19
N ASP A 117 -2.30 0.43 -18.39
CA ASP A 117 -2.16 -0.45 -19.56
C ASP A 117 -0.89 -1.29 -19.46
N ILE A 118 0.14 -0.76 -18.79
CA ILE A 118 1.43 -1.42 -18.60
C ILE A 118 1.90 -1.24 -17.16
N ILE A 119 2.24 -2.35 -16.50
CA ILE A 119 2.93 -2.37 -15.20
C ILE A 119 4.17 -3.25 -15.35
N ARG A 120 5.36 -2.70 -15.14
CA ARG A 120 6.63 -3.44 -15.20
C ARG A 120 7.49 -3.14 -13.99
N LEU A 121 8.12 -4.18 -13.45
CA LEU A 121 9.19 -4.06 -12.46
C LEU A 121 10.53 -4.21 -13.18
N VAL A 122 11.42 -3.24 -12.96
CA VAL A 122 12.79 -3.26 -13.48
C VAL A 122 13.73 -3.28 -12.29
N GLN A 123 14.64 -4.26 -12.30
CA GLN A 123 15.66 -4.41 -11.28
C GLN A 123 17.02 -4.11 -11.93
N ILE A 124 17.78 -3.22 -11.30
CA ILE A 124 19.07 -2.70 -11.77
C ILE A 124 20.14 -2.99 -10.73
#